data_AF-A0A024UAQ8-F1
#
_entry.id   AF-A0A024UAQ8-F1
#
_cell.length_a   1.000
_cell.length_b   1.000
_cell.length_c   1.000
_cell.angle_alpha   90.00
_cell.angle_beta   90.00
_cell.angle_gamma   90.00
#
_symmetry.space_group_name_H-M   'P 1'
#
loop_
_entity.id
_entity.type
_entity.pdbx_description
1 polymer ?
#
loop_
_entity_poly.entity_id
_entity_poly.type
_entity_poly.pdbx_seq_one_letter_code
_entity_poly.pdbx_strand_id
1 'polypeptide(L)'
;MLVAMFQIDSTEMVAIVDVGEIPLHDKHIPTANLSKDKTIGPLVTLRHANVNIQALQDRLRLLEETMGIWDPAHQVGNVPIRRAGHDAWGIDKIMLVFCDDYMKNVYEFPWLEKWIDVLQPFFDLLQVPLTRVVRCLLARMPADSDIPVHNDTGYWVDKCHRIHLPVFTDPAVDFRVGREEKSMVAYDFAEGHIYELNNASKHKVHNYWSQPRVHLIFDYVDATFPISSIPRVKLTPGMVLHQTRRSVDASTLYGTRVPPSFIIIGAQKAGTTSLYDYITQHDLVVPSIRKETHYFDWRWDSSLPPIDGPDGVTKHKAMYHRFFRTDVLLPNPSIQTGEATPSYMLGGSVVIQRFKALVSAETKILVILRNPVDRAFSHYNMTADTEGNAEQLKNRGHAALDGRTFEEIVSSEIAEIEALGIHPEMSFDEFDEVYLKSRVNYRHGGHSFVGRGLYALQLAGWYQAFPSSHIHVVNMDDMKTSVGLHDVMNSVYSFLDLPPYTIQDSSAKNTRLYAQMSPETRERLELFYAPFNVKLKALLGEKSNFSWAV
;
A
#
# COMPACT_ATOMS: atom_id res chain seq x y z
N MET A 1 -1.60 -6.64 -60.55
CA MET A 1 -0.94 -7.76 -59.83
C MET A 1 -1.54 -7.77 -58.43
N LEU A 2 -2.10 -8.91 -58.03
CA LEU A 2 -3.20 -9.11 -57.06
C LEU A 2 -3.32 -8.13 -55.88
N VAL A 3 -4.51 -7.54 -55.74
CA VAL A 3 -5.04 -6.97 -54.49
C VAL A 3 -5.48 -8.16 -53.62
N ALA A 4 -4.81 -8.40 -52.51
CA ALA A 4 -5.25 -9.38 -51.52
C ALA A 4 -6.37 -8.76 -50.68
N MET A 5 -7.62 -9.07 -51.01
CA MET A 5 -8.74 -8.93 -50.07
C MET A 5 -8.52 -9.94 -48.95
N PHE A 6 -8.11 -9.49 -47.77
CA PHE A 6 -8.27 -10.28 -46.55
C PHE A 6 -9.77 -10.26 -46.19
N GLN A 7 -10.50 -11.26 -46.70
CA GLN A 7 -11.76 -11.68 -46.08
C GLN A 7 -11.39 -12.27 -44.71
N ILE A 8 -11.79 -11.58 -43.64
CA ILE A 8 -11.88 -12.19 -42.32
C ILE A 8 -12.87 -13.36 -42.49
N ASP A 9 -12.42 -14.56 -42.14
CA ASP A 9 -13.24 -15.77 -42.14
C ASP A 9 -14.43 -15.55 -41.19
N SER A 10 -15.61 -15.32 -41.75
CA SER A 10 -16.82 -14.87 -41.05
C SER A 10 -17.56 -15.98 -40.31
N THR A 11 -16.81 -16.89 -39.68
CA THR A 11 -17.35 -18.08 -38.99
C THR A 11 -17.19 -18.05 -37.46
N GLU A 12 -16.57 -17.03 -36.87
CA GLU A 12 -16.69 -16.81 -35.42
C GLU A 12 -18.02 -16.11 -35.11
N MET A 13 -18.91 -16.80 -34.38
CA MET A 13 -20.20 -16.23 -33.97
C MET A 13 -19.99 -15.04 -33.04
N VAL A 14 -20.53 -13.88 -33.41
CA VAL A 14 -20.68 -12.72 -32.51
C VAL A 14 -21.58 -13.12 -31.36
N ALA A 15 -21.17 -12.81 -30.14
CA ALA A 15 -21.94 -13.13 -28.94
C ALA A 15 -23.28 -12.39 -28.90
N ILE A 16 -24.32 -13.07 -28.44
CA ILE A 16 -25.61 -12.44 -28.14
C ILE A 16 -25.42 -11.54 -26.93
N VAL A 17 -25.88 -10.29 -27.05
CA VAL A 17 -25.80 -9.30 -25.97
C VAL A 17 -27.07 -9.37 -25.13
N ASP A 18 -26.93 -9.69 -23.85
CA ASP A 18 -28.04 -9.67 -22.89
C ASP A 18 -28.52 -8.23 -22.65
N VAL A 19 -29.76 -8.05 -22.18
CA VAL A 19 -30.32 -6.72 -21.89
C VAL A 19 -30.47 -6.55 -20.39
N GLY A 20 -30.06 -5.39 -19.87
CA GLY A 20 -30.20 -5.05 -18.46
C GLY A 20 -28.91 -4.56 -17.82
N GLU A 21 -28.91 -4.49 -16.50
CA GLU A 21 -27.75 -4.10 -15.69
C GLU A 21 -26.96 -5.34 -15.24
N ILE A 22 -25.63 -5.21 -15.17
CA ILE A 22 -24.77 -6.25 -14.59
C ILE A 22 -24.71 -6.05 -13.08
N PRO A 23 -25.17 -7.00 -12.25
CA PRO A 23 -25.13 -6.84 -10.80
C PRO A 23 -23.72 -6.63 -10.27
N LEU A 24 -23.52 -5.67 -9.35
CA LEU A 24 -22.19 -5.40 -8.77
C LEU A 24 -21.56 -6.62 -8.09
N HIS A 25 -22.37 -7.52 -7.51
CA HIS A 25 -21.86 -8.73 -6.86
C HIS A 25 -21.17 -9.71 -7.82
N ASP A 26 -21.45 -9.61 -9.13
CA ASP A 26 -20.76 -10.38 -10.18
C ASP A 26 -19.37 -9.82 -10.50
N LYS A 27 -19.01 -8.67 -9.91
CA LYS A 27 -17.75 -7.95 -10.14
C LYS A 27 -16.80 -8.00 -8.94
N HIS A 28 -17.24 -8.53 -7.80
CA HIS A 28 -16.45 -8.64 -6.56
C HIS A 28 -15.15 -9.44 -6.72
N ILE A 29 -15.13 -10.40 -7.65
CA ILE A 29 -13.97 -11.27 -7.89
C ILE A 29 -13.74 -11.31 -9.40
N PRO A 30 -12.49 -11.12 -9.89
CA PRO A 30 -12.18 -11.30 -11.29
C PRO A 30 -12.70 -12.64 -11.82
N THR A 31 -13.34 -12.66 -12.98
CA THR A 31 -14.04 -13.86 -13.48
C THR A 31 -13.10 -15.06 -13.64
N ALA A 32 -11.83 -14.81 -13.95
CA ALA A 32 -10.79 -15.82 -14.08
C ALA A 32 -10.43 -16.49 -12.72
N ASN A 33 -10.72 -15.83 -11.60
CA ASN A 33 -10.42 -16.32 -10.25
C ASN A 33 -11.63 -17.05 -9.62
N LEU A 34 -12.80 -17.05 -10.26
CA LEU A 34 -13.96 -17.81 -9.80
C LEU A 34 -13.75 -19.32 -10.04
N SER A 35 -14.30 -20.17 -9.18
CA SER A 35 -14.27 -21.63 -9.34
C SER A 35 -15.02 -22.05 -10.61
N LYS A 36 -14.47 -23.00 -11.39
CA LYS A 36 -14.95 -23.32 -12.74
C LYS A 36 -16.43 -23.74 -12.81
N ASP A 37 -16.94 -24.31 -11.72
CA ASP A 37 -18.34 -24.72 -11.52
C ASP A 37 -19.30 -23.56 -11.22
N LYS A 38 -18.78 -22.40 -10.80
CA LYS A 38 -19.59 -21.22 -10.54
C LYS A 38 -20.11 -20.63 -11.86
N THR A 39 -21.43 -20.56 -11.98
CA THR A 39 -22.13 -19.81 -13.03
C THR A 39 -21.79 -18.32 -12.88
N ILE A 40 -21.47 -17.68 -14.01
CA ILE A 40 -21.22 -16.24 -14.08
C ILE A 40 -22.42 -15.57 -14.75
N GLY A 41 -22.77 -14.38 -14.29
CA GLY A 41 -23.75 -13.52 -14.96
C GLY A 41 -23.25 -13.00 -16.32
N PRO A 42 -24.03 -12.14 -16.97
CA PRO A 42 -23.66 -11.57 -18.26
C PRO A 42 -22.36 -10.77 -18.16
N LEU A 43 -21.51 -10.91 -19.19
CA LEU A 43 -20.22 -10.20 -19.26
C LEU A 43 -20.33 -8.85 -19.98
N VAL A 44 -21.28 -8.74 -20.91
CA VAL A 44 -21.66 -7.51 -21.59
C VAL A 44 -23.18 -7.47 -21.66
N THR A 45 -23.76 -6.33 -21.35
CA THR A 45 -25.21 -6.10 -21.49
C THR A 45 -25.48 -4.82 -22.26
N LEU A 46 -26.61 -4.78 -22.95
CA LEU A 46 -27.16 -3.60 -23.60
C LEU A 46 -28.07 -2.88 -22.60
N ARG A 47 -27.73 -1.64 -22.27
CA ARG A 47 -28.54 -0.76 -21.40
C ARG A 47 -29.58 0.00 -22.21
N HIS A 48 -29.18 0.58 -23.34
CA HIS A 48 -30.06 1.31 -24.25
C HIS A 48 -29.56 1.17 -25.70
N ALA A 49 -30.48 1.14 -26.65
CA ALA A 49 -30.18 1.13 -28.08
C ALA A 49 -30.62 2.44 -28.75
N ASN A 50 -30.00 2.75 -29.88
CA ASN A 50 -30.35 3.88 -30.76
C ASN A 50 -30.41 5.24 -30.06
N VAL A 51 -29.50 5.51 -29.12
CA VAL A 51 -29.39 6.82 -28.48
C VAL A 51 -28.79 7.84 -29.45
N ASN A 52 -29.31 9.07 -29.42
CA ASN A 52 -28.82 10.12 -30.31
C ASN A 52 -27.44 10.61 -29.86
N ILE A 53 -26.41 10.32 -30.66
CA ILE A 53 -25.02 10.74 -30.41
C ILE A 53 -24.54 11.86 -31.34
N GLN A 54 -25.40 12.42 -32.18
CA GLN A 54 -25.02 13.39 -33.22
C GLN A 54 -24.28 14.60 -32.66
N ALA A 55 -24.80 15.20 -31.59
CA ALA A 55 -24.17 16.38 -30.97
C ALA A 55 -22.77 16.09 -30.42
N LEU A 56 -22.55 14.87 -29.89
CA LEU A 56 -21.25 14.42 -29.41
C LEU A 56 -20.29 14.18 -30.58
N GLN A 57 -20.76 13.51 -31.65
CA GLN A 57 -19.98 13.27 -32.86
C GLN A 57 -19.54 14.57 -33.54
N ASP A 58 -20.46 15.52 -33.72
CA ASP A 58 -20.17 16.80 -34.38
C ASP A 58 -19.14 17.63 -33.61
N ARG A 59 -19.25 17.65 -32.28
CA ARG A 59 -18.27 18.32 -31.42
C ARG A 59 -16.89 17.66 -31.52
N LEU A 60 -16.82 16.33 -31.51
CA LEU A 60 -15.55 15.62 -31.64
C LEU A 60 -14.87 15.88 -32.98
N ARG A 61 -15.61 15.79 -34.10
CA ARG A 61 -15.08 16.09 -35.43
C ARG A 61 -14.55 17.52 -35.50
N LEU A 62 -15.34 18.49 -35.04
CA LEU A 62 -14.94 19.89 -35.03
C LEU A 62 -13.64 20.12 -34.24
N LEU A 63 -13.53 19.53 -33.05
CA LEU A 63 -12.34 19.72 -32.21
C LEU A 63 -11.13 18.91 -32.70
N GLU A 64 -11.32 17.75 -33.33
CA GLU A 64 -10.23 17.04 -33.99
C GLU A 64 -9.68 17.85 -35.16
N GLU A 65 -10.54 18.45 -35.99
CA GLU A 65 -10.14 19.29 -37.13
C GLU A 65 -9.51 20.62 -36.71
N THR A 66 -10.08 21.31 -35.71
CA THR A 66 -9.69 22.68 -35.37
C THR A 66 -8.54 22.77 -34.35
N MET A 67 -8.40 21.78 -33.47
CA MET A 67 -7.38 21.81 -32.41
C MET A 67 -6.55 20.53 -32.30
N GLY A 68 -6.84 19.47 -33.05
CA GLY A 68 -6.16 18.18 -32.87
C GLY A 68 -6.32 17.67 -31.43
N ILE A 69 -7.56 17.66 -30.92
CA ILE A 69 -7.91 17.50 -29.50
C ILE A 69 -7.32 16.27 -28.80
N TRP A 70 -6.95 15.24 -29.56
CA TRP A 70 -6.39 13.99 -29.04
C TRP A 70 -4.94 14.12 -28.60
N ASP A 71 -4.18 15.07 -29.16
CA ASP A 71 -2.83 15.36 -28.71
C ASP A 71 -2.85 16.03 -27.32
N PRO A 72 -2.23 15.42 -26.29
CA PRO A 72 -2.15 16.01 -24.96
C PRO A 72 -1.56 17.42 -24.93
N ALA A 73 -0.67 17.77 -25.87
CA ALA A 73 -0.08 19.11 -25.98
C ALA A 73 -1.12 20.17 -26.40
N HIS A 74 -2.17 19.78 -27.12
CA HIS A 74 -3.23 20.68 -27.56
C HIS A 74 -4.40 20.79 -26.57
N GLN A 75 -4.44 19.95 -25.52
CA GLN A 75 -5.45 20.03 -24.46
C GLN A 75 -5.23 21.19 -23.47
N VAL A 76 -4.80 22.34 -24.00
CA VAL A 76 -4.51 23.57 -23.26
C VAL A 76 -5.81 24.08 -22.61
N GLY A 77 -5.80 24.13 -21.29
CA GLY A 77 -6.99 24.48 -20.49
C GLY A 77 -7.72 23.29 -19.88
N ASN A 78 -7.27 22.05 -20.13
CA ASN A 78 -7.56 20.93 -19.26
C ASN A 78 -6.40 20.72 -18.25
N VAL A 79 -6.54 19.72 -17.37
CA VAL A 79 -5.44 19.30 -16.49
C VAL A 79 -4.78 18.03 -17.03
N PRO A 80 -3.46 18.02 -17.28
CA PRO A 80 -2.76 16.82 -17.69
C PRO A 80 -2.60 15.86 -16.51
N ILE A 81 -2.79 14.56 -16.79
CA ILE A 81 -2.39 13.48 -15.89
C ILE A 81 -1.14 12.82 -16.49
N ARG A 82 0.01 12.99 -15.83
CA ARG A 82 1.25 12.31 -16.22
C ARG A 82 1.22 10.88 -15.70
N ARG A 83 1.32 9.89 -16.58
CA ARG A 83 1.31 8.45 -16.24
C ARG A 83 2.59 7.81 -16.75
N ALA A 84 3.29 7.04 -15.91
CA ALA A 84 4.53 6.39 -16.34
C ALA A 84 4.30 5.13 -17.21
N GLY A 85 3.11 4.51 -17.18
CA GLY A 85 2.88 3.18 -17.78
C GLY A 85 1.74 3.05 -18.79
N HIS A 86 0.59 3.71 -18.60
CA HIS A 86 -0.59 3.53 -19.47
C HIS A 86 -0.54 4.30 -20.80
N ASP A 87 0.39 5.24 -20.94
CA ASP A 87 0.61 5.93 -22.23
C ASP A 87 1.35 5.01 -23.23
N ALA A 88 1.76 3.81 -22.79
CA ALA A 88 2.47 2.82 -23.62
C ALA A 88 1.59 2.12 -24.68
N TRP A 89 0.26 2.12 -24.54
CA TRP A 89 -0.64 1.46 -25.50
C TRP A 89 -1.10 2.36 -26.67
N GLY A 90 -0.67 3.62 -26.70
CA GLY A 90 -1.02 4.54 -27.79
C GLY A 90 -2.50 4.91 -27.87
N ILE A 91 -3.24 4.80 -26.76
CA ILE A 91 -4.65 5.19 -26.65
C ILE A 91 -4.75 6.65 -26.24
N ASP A 92 -5.30 7.47 -27.11
CA ASP A 92 -5.56 8.89 -26.85
C ASP A 92 -6.78 9.02 -25.93
N LYS A 93 -6.79 10.06 -25.08
CA LYS A 93 -7.88 10.26 -24.13
C LYS A 93 -8.14 11.72 -23.79
N ILE A 94 -9.40 12.00 -23.48
CA ILE A 94 -9.85 13.25 -22.88
C ILE A 94 -10.47 12.90 -21.53
N MET A 95 -9.82 13.33 -20.44
CA MET A 95 -10.29 13.09 -19.07
C MET A 95 -11.28 14.19 -18.65
N LEU A 96 -12.43 13.77 -18.10
CA LEU A 96 -13.49 14.66 -17.63
C LEU A 96 -13.78 14.46 -16.13
N VAL A 97 -13.82 13.21 -15.69
CA VAL A 97 -13.89 12.82 -14.28
C VAL A 97 -12.92 11.66 -14.05
N PHE A 98 -12.22 11.63 -12.92
CA PHE A 98 -11.31 10.52 -12.62
C PHE A 98 -11.21 10.26 -11.12
N CYS A 99 -11.26 9.01 -10.70
CA CYS A 99 -10.83 8.57 -9.38
C CYS A 99 -9.66 7.59 -9.53
N ASP A 100 -8.80 7.54 -8.53
CA ASP A 100 -7.68 6.60 -8.49
C ASP A 100 -8.12 5.17 -8.14
N ASP A 101 -7.18 4.23 -8.08
CA ASP A 101 -7.52 2.82 -7.89
C ASP A 101 -8.11 2.55 -6.50
N TYR A 102 -7.88 3.43 -5.53
CA TYR A 102 -8.43 3.33 -4.17
C TYR A 102 -9.68 4.20 -3.96
N MET A 103 -10.12 4.94 -4.97
CA MET A 103 -11.21 5.91 -4.91
C MET A 103 -11.05 6.90 -3.74
N LYS A 104 -9.82 7.38 -3.48
CA LYS A 104 -9.56 8.32 -2.38
C LYS A 104 -10.16 9.71 -2.63
N ASN A 105 -10.15 10.12 -3.89
CA ASN A 105 -10.73 11.37 -4.36
C ASN A 105 -11.37 11.13 -5.73
N VAL A 106 -12.38 11.93 -6.05
CA VAL A 106 -12.94 12.04 -7.40
C VAL A 106 -12.57 13.42 -7.94
N TYR A 107 -11.78 13.47 -9.00
CA TYR A 107 -11.33 14.70 -9.63
C TYR A 107 -12.24 15.08 -10.78
N GLU A 108 -12.71 16.33 -10.79
CA GLU A 108 -13.46 16.93 -11.89
C GLU A 108 -12.53 17.82 -12.70
N PHE A 109 -12.39 17.51 -13.99
CA PHE A 109 -11.49 18.21 -14.90
C PHE A 109 -12.18 19.46 -15.45
N PRO A 110 -11.46 20.57 -15.73
CA PRO A 110 -12.06 21.80 -16.23
C PRO A 110 -12.93 21.62 -17.48
N TRP A 111 -12.58 20.63 -18.31
CA TRP A 111 -13.32 20.36 -19.52
C TRP A 111 -14.67 19.68 -19.27
N LEU A 112 -14.93 19.11 -18.09
CA LEU A 112 -16.26 18.58 -17.77
C LEU A 112 -17.35 19.61 -18.02
N GLU A 113 -17.16 20.87 -17.59
CA GLU A 113 -18.12 21.96 -17.80
C GLU A 113 -18.34 22.28 -19.30
N LYS A 114 -17.33 22.05 -20.15
CA LYS A 114 -17.42 22.27 -21.61
C LYS A 114 -18.07 21.13 -22.37
N TRP A 115 -18.16 19.95 -21.76
CA TRP A 115 -18.71 18.75 -22.38
C TRP A 115 -20.07 18.36 -21.79
N ILE A 116 -20.43 18.85 -20.60
CA ILE A 116 -21.59 18.34 -19.87
C ILE A 116 -22.89 18.50 -20.64
N ASP A 117 -23.07 19.54 -21.44
CA ASP A 117 -24.27 19.77 -22.25
C ASP A 117 -24.53 18.66 -23.29
N VAL A 118 -23.48 18.03 -23.82
CA VAL A 118 -23.60 16.89 -24.76
C VAL A 118 -23.50 15.52 -24.08
N LEU A 119 -23.16 15.47 -22.79
CA LEU A 119 -23.05 14.23 -22.02
C LEU A 119 -24.24 13.97 -21.09
N GLN A 120 -24.83 15.03 -20.55
CA GLN A 120 -25.96 14.98 -19.61
C GLN A 120 -27.14 14.12 -20.12
N PRO A 121 -27.51 14.15 -21.42
CA PRO A 121 -28.61 13.30 -21.91
C PRO A 121 -28.39 11.80 -21.68
N PHE A 122 -27.14 11.31 -21.71
CA PHE A 122 -26.83 9.89 -21.48
C PHE A 122 -26.91 9.53 -19.99
N PHE A 123 -26.49 10.45 -19.12
CA PHE A 123 -26.61 10.31 -17.67
C PHE A 123 -28.08 10.31 -17.23
N ASP A 124 -28.88 11.22 -17.79
CA ASP A 124 -30.32 11.31 -17.52
C ASP A 124 -31.06 10.05 -17.99
N LEU A 125 -30.71 9.54 -19.18
CA LEU A 125 -31.30 8.31 -19.72
C LEU A 125 -31.08 7.09 -18.80
N LEU A 126 -29.89 6.99 -18.21
CA LEU A 126 -29.55 5.95 -17.24
C LEU A 126 -30.02 6.27 -15.81
N GLN A 127 -30.60 7.45 -15.57
CA GLN A 127 -30.99 7.95 -14.24
C GLN A 127 -29.80 8.02 -13.26
N VAL A 128 -28.62 8.39 -13.77
CA VAL A 128 -27.38 8.51 -12.99
C VAL A 128 -27.04 9.99 -12.83
N PRO A 129 -27.18 10.60 -11.65
CA PRO A 129 -26.76 11.98 -11.46
C PRO A 129 -25.23 12.10 -11.59
N LEU A 130 -24.74 13.21 -12.15
CA LEU A 130 -23.30 13.45 -12.36
C LEU A 130 -22.46 13.28 -11.09
N THR A 131 -23.05 13.57 -9.93
CA THR A 131 -22.43 13.39 -8.61
C THR A 131 -22.12 11.93 -8.24
N ARG A 132 -22.66 10.97 -8.99
CA ARG A 132 -22.42 9.52 -8.85
C ARG A 132 -21.42 8.99 -9.87
N VAL A 133 -21.11 9.76 -10.91
CA VAL A 133 -20.05 9.44 -11.88
C VAL A 133 -18.70 9.69 -11.20
N VAL A 134 -17.85 8.66 -11.16
CA VAL A 134 -16.54 8.69 -10.50
C VAL A 134 -15.39 8.66 -11.49
N ARG A 135 -15.63 8.18 -12.71
CA ARG A 135 -14.70 8.24 -13.84
C ARG A 135 -15.51 8.53 -15.10
N CYS A 136 -14.99 9.37 -15.98
CA CYS A 136 -15.62 9.73 -17.25
C CYS A 136 -14.53 10.23 -18.20
N LEU A 137 -14.39 9.58 -19.34
CA LEU A 137 -13.41 9.92 -20.36
C LEU A 137 -13.88 9.57 -21.76
N LEU A 138 -13.35 10.27 -22.75
CA LEU A 138 -13.41 9.85 -24.14
C LEU A 138 -12.10 9.15 -24.47
N ALA A 139 -12.17 7.92 -25.00
CA ALA A 139 -11.01 7.13 -25.40
C ALA A 139 -11.01 6.97 -26.91
N ARG A 140 -9.89 7.31 -27.57
CA ARG A 140 -9.67 7.10 -29.00
C ARG A 140 -8.54 6.10 -29.21
N MET A 141 -8.86 5.08 -29.97
CA MET A 141 -7.98 3.98 -30.32
C MET A 141 -7.65 4.09 -31.82
N PRO A 142 -6.38 4.37 -32.19
CA PRO A 142 -5.98 4.47 -33.59
C PRO A 142 -6.23 3.19 -34.40
N ALA A 143 -6.18 3.28 -35.74
CA ALA A 143 -6.18 2.11 -36.60
C ALA A 143 -4.99 1.19 -36.30
N ASP A 144 -5.18 -0.13 -36.43
CA ASP A 144 -4.14 -1.15 -36.24
C ASP A 144 -3.46 -1.08 -34.85
N SER A 145 -4.24 -0.77 -33.82
CA SER A 145 -3.78 -0.76 -32.43
C SER A 145 -4.40 -1.87 -31.61
N ASP A 146 -3.73 -2.22 -30.51
CA ASP A 146 -4.09 -3.31 -29.62
C ASP A 146 -4.22 -2.83 -28.18
N ILE A 147 -5.30 -3.27 -27.53
CA ILE A 147 -5.37 -3.34 -26.07
C ILE A 147 -5.29 -4.82 -25.67
N PRO A 148 -4.22 -5.26 -25.01
CA PRO A 148 -3.99 -6.67 -24.72
C PRO A 148 -5.04 -7.22 -23.73
N VAL A 149 -5.08 -8.55 -23.60
CA VAL A 149 -5.97 -9.23 -22.67
C VAL A 149 -5.70 -8.76 -21.24
N HIS A 150 -6.70 -8.13 -20.64
CA HIS A 150 -6.65 -7.67 -19.26
C HIS A 150 -8.04 -7.74 -18.62
N ASN A 151 -8.11 -7.41 -17.35
CA ASN A 151 -9.34 -7.00 -16.69
C ASN A 151 -8.99 -5.73 -15.90
N ASP A 152 -10.00 -4.93 -15.55
CA ASP A 152 -9.73 -3.76 -14.73
C ASP A 152 -9.30 -4.19 -13.32
N THR A 153 -8.50 -3.34 -12.68
CA THR A 153 -7.99 -3.58 -11.33
C THR A 153 -8.14 -2.32 -10.47
N GLY A 154 -8.24 -2.52 -9.16
CA GLY A 154 -8.45 -1.45 -8.18
C GLY A 154 -9.72 -1.65 -7.36
N TYR A 155 -9.81 -0.95 -6.23
CA TYR A 155 -10.95 -0.94 -5.33
C TYR A 155 -12.23 -0.46 -6.00
N TRP A 156 -12.15 0.44 -6.98
CA TRP A 156 -13.33 0.97 -7.66
C TRP A 156 -14.05 -0.07 -8.55
N VAL A 157 -13.37 -1.13 -8.99
CA VAL A 157 -13.87 -2.07 -10.00
C VAL A 157 -15.19 -2.70 -9.58
N ASP A 158 -15.26 -3.19 -8.35
CA ASP A 158 -16.43 -3.90 -7.83
C ASP A 158 -17.47 -2.99 -7.17
N LYS A 159 -17.21 -1.67 -7.15
CA LYS A 159 -18.12 -0.64 -6.64
C LYS A 159 -18.87 0.08 -7.76
N CYS A 160 -18.44 -0.11 -9.00
CA CYS A 160 -18.90 0.67 -10.14
C CYS A 160 -19.55 -0.17 -11.25
N HIS A 161 -20.49 0.46 -11.94
CA HIS A 161 -20.93 0.07 -13.26
C HIS A 161 -20.06 0.75 -14.31
N ARG A 162 -19.51 -0.02 -15.26
CA ARG A 162 -18.67 0.48 -16.33
C ARG A 162 -19.46 0.54 -17.63
N ILE A 163 -19.71 1.76 -18.08
CA ILE A 163 -20.52 2.03 -19.27
C ILE A 163 -19.61 2.37 -20.45
N HIS A 164 -19.92 1.79 -21.60
CA HIS A 164 -19.32 2.08 -22.89
C HIS A 164 -20.40 2.56 -23.86
N LEU A 165 -20.22 3.77 -24.38
CA LEU A 165 -20.99 4.30 -25.50
C LEU A 165 -20.05 4.44 -26.70
N PRO A 166 -20.14 3.56 -27.72
CA PRO A 166 -19.40 3.68 -28.96
C PRO A 166 -19.89 4.92 -29.72
N VAL A 167 -18.96 5.82 -30.03
CA VAL A 167 -19.23 7.09 -30.71
C VAL A 167 -18.81 7.03 -32.17
N PHE A 168 -17.63 6.46 -32.43
CA PHE A 168 -17.14 6.11 -33.76
C PHE A 168 -16.60 4.67 -33.71
N THR A 169 -17.15 3.76 -34.50
CA THR A 169 -16.73 2.35 -34.49
C THR A 169 -17.13 1.67 -35.81
N ASP A 170 -16.64 0.45 -36.04
CA ASP A 170 -16.93 -0.33 -37.24
C ASP A 170 -16.97 -1.83 -36.88
N PRO A 171 -17.73 -2.68 -37.59
CA PRO A 171 -17.71 -4.13 -37.39
C PRO A 171 -16.32 -4.79 -37.51
N ALA A 172 -15.34 -4.11 -38.12
CA ALA A 172 -13.94 -4.54 -38.13
C ALA A 172 -13.24 -4.42 -36.74
N VAL A 173 -13.86 -3.83 -35.73
CA VAL A 173 -13.30 -3.78 -34.37
C VAL A 173 -13.51 -5.13 -33.68
N ASP A 174 -12.42 -5.84 -33.37
CA ASP A 174 -12.46 -7.10 -32.62
C ASP A 174 -12.43 -6.83 -31.11
N PHE A 175 -13.61 -6.57 -30.52
CA PHE A 175 -13.75 -6.43 -29.06
C PHE A 175 -14.15 -7.78 -28.46
N ARG A 176 -13.25 -8.42 -27.70
CA ARG A 176 -13.52 -9.72 -27.10
C ARG A 176 -13.66 -9.65 -25.58
N VAL A 177 -14.58 -10.43 -25.03
CA VAL A 177 -14.83 -10.54 -23.59
C VAL A 177 -15.04 -12.01 -23.21
N GLY A 178 -14.51 -12.43 -22.07
CA GLY A 178 -14.65 -13.80 -21.59
C GLY A 178 -14.32 -13.97 -20.12
N ARG A 179 -14.61 -15.17 -19.60
CA ARG A 179 -14.26 -15.54 -18.23
C ARG A 179 -12.75 -15.56 -18.03
N GLU A 180 -12.07 -16.17 -19.00
CA GLU A 180 -10.61 -16.31 -19.09
C GLU A 180 -10.20 -16.12 -20.55
N GLU A 181 -8.91 -15.89 -20.81
CA GLU A 181 -8.39 -15.61 -22.15
C GLU A 181 -8.83 -16.62 -23.24
N LYS A 182 -8.92 -17.90 -22.87
CA LYS A 182 -9.28 -18.99 -23.77
C LYS A 182 -10.77 -19.08 -24.10
N SER A 183 -11.63 -18.41 -23.32
CA SER A 183 -13.10 -18.46 -23.48
C SER A 183 -13.68 -17.14 -23.99
N MET A 184 -12.82 -16.23 -24.47
CA MET A 184 -13.26 -14.93 -24.96
C MET A 184 -13.99 -15.05 -26.30
N VAL A 185 -15.11 -14.35 -26.40
CA VAL A 185 -15.94 -14.27 -27.61
C VAL A 185 -16.02 -12.81 -28.06
N ALA A 186 -16.23 -12.58 -29.35
CA ALA A 186 -16.36 -11.25 -29.92
C ALA A 186 -17.75 -10.65 -29.63
N TYR A 187 -17.78 -9.36 -29.30
CA TYR A 187 -18.99 -8.58 -29.07
C TYR A 187 -19.01 -7.40 -30.04
N ASP A 188 -20.15 -7.19 -30.71
CA ASP A 188 -20.35 -6.02 -31.57
C ASP A 188 -20.85 -4.83 -30.74
N PHE A 189 -19.98 -3.82 -30.62
CA PHE A 189 -20.25 -2.56 -29.94
C PHE A 189 -20.67 -1.51 -30.99
N ALA A 190 -21.95 -1.50 -31.34
CA ALA A 190 -22.50 -0.61 -32.37
C ALA A 190 -22.64 0.85 -31.91
N GLU A 191 -22.55 1.80 -32.85
CA GLU A 191 -22.74 3.22 -32.57
C GLU A 191 -24.12 3.52 -31.98
N GLY A 192 -24.17 4.43 -31.01
CA GLY A 192 -25.43 4.83 -30.39
C GLY A 192 -26.08 3.76 -29.51
N HIS A 193 -25.37 2.68 -29.18
CA HIS A 193 -25.78 1.71 -28.17
C HIS A 193 -25.00 1.95 -26.87
N ILE A 194 -25.69 1.96 -25.73
CA ILE A 194 -25.06 2.03 -24.41
C ILE A 194 -24.89 0.61 -23.90
N TYR A 195 -23.65 0.18 -23.73
CA TYR A 195 -23.30 -1.12 -23.19
C TYR A 195 -22.77 -0.98 -21.77
N GLU A 196 -23.05 -1.98 -20.94
CA GLU A 196 -22.33 -2.18 -19.68
C GLU A 196 -21.38 -3.37 -19.81
N LEU A 197 -20.13 -3.17 -19.40
CA LEU A 197 -19.10 -4.20 -19.35
C LEU A 197 -18.93 -4.69 -17.92
N ASN A 198 -18.86 -6.01 -17.72
CA ASN A 198 -18.31 -6.57 -16.50
C ASN A 198 -16.79 -6.32 -16.50
N ASN A 199 -16.37 -5.20 -15.92
CA ASN A 199 -14.99 -4.76 -15.81
C ASN A 199 -14.09 -5.72 -15.01
N ALA A 200 -14.64 -6.66 -14.25
CA ALA A 200 -13.90 -7.75 -13.61
C ALA A 200 -13.61 -8.93 -14.57
N SER A 201 -14.20 -8.94 -15.77
CA SER A 201 -14.00 -9.98 -16.79
C SER A 201 -12.80 -9.72 -17.69
N LYS A 202 -12.25 -10.78 -18.29
CA LYS A 202 -11.16 -10.64 -19.26
C LYS A 202 -11.71 -10.00 -20.53
N HIS A 203 -11.04 -8.95 -21.00
CA HIS A 203 -11.37 -8.24 -22.22
C HIS A 203 -10.12 -7.79 -22.96
N LYS A 204 -10.25 -7.67 -24.28
CA LYS A 204 -9.23 -7.16 -25.21
C LYS A 204 -9.93 -6.46 -26.36
N VAL A 205 -9.22 -5.59 -27.05
CA VAL A 205 -9.71 -5.02 -28.30
C VAL A 205 -8.56 -4.87 -29.30
N HIS A 206 -8.83 -5.21 -30.56
CA HIS A 206 -8.00 -4.86 -31.69
C HIS A 206 -8.82 -4.02 -32.68
N ASN A 207 -8.24 -2.95 -33.21
CA ASN A 207 -8.92 -2.09 -34.19
C ASN A 207 -8.45 -2.39 -35.62
N TYR A 208 -9.11 -3.34 -36.31
CA TYR A 208 -8.82 -3.62 -37.73
C TYR A 208 -9.42 -2.57 -38.68
N TRP A 209 -10.20 -1.62 -38.16
CA TRP A 209 -10.74 -0.54 -38.97
C TRP A 209 -9.63 0.44 -39.37
N SER A 210 -9.76 1.01 -40.57
CA SER A 210 -8.78 1.98 -41.10
C SER A 210 -8.90 3.37 -40.45
N GLN A 211 -9.87 3.57 -39.57
CA GLN A 211 -10.10 4.82 -38.85
C GLN A 211 -10.01 4.62 -37.33
N PRO A 212 -9.84 5.71 -36.57
CA PRO A 212 -9.84 5.65 -35.11
C PRO A 212 -11.21 5.28 -34.55
N ARG A 213 -11.24 4.34 -33.60
CA ARG A 213 -12.42 4.03 -32.79
C ARG A 213 -12.50 4.98 -31.60
N VAL A 214 -13.66 5.55 -31.33
CA VAL A 214 -13.88 6.45 -30.18
C VAL A 214 -15.04 5.97 -29.32
N HIS A 215 -14.80 5.85 -28.02
CA HIS A 215 -15.82 5.52 -27.02
C HIS A 215 -15.89 6.61 -25.95
N LEU A 216 -17.10 6.99 -25.55
CA LEU A 216 -17.33 7.56 -24.23
C LEU A 216 -17.37 6.42 -23.22
N ILE A 217 -16.54 6.51 -22.18
CA ILE A 217 -16.49 5.52 -21.09
C ILE A 217 -16.69 6.26 -19.78
N PHE A 218 -17.63 5.78 -18.96
CA PHE A 218 -17.78 6.30 -17.61
C PHE A 218 -18.12 5.19 -16.62
N ASP A 219 -17.67 5.40 -15.39
CA ASP A 219 -17.92 4.53 -14.26
C ASP A 219 -18.77 5.28 -13.24
N TYR A 220 -19.86 4.67 -12.77
CA TYR A 220 -20.71 5.24 -11.73
C TYR A 220 -20.99 4.24 -10.61
N VAL A 221 -21.27 4.79 -9.42
CA VAL A 221 -21.60 4.03 -8.21
C VAL A 221 -23.11 4.08 -7.92
N ASP A 222 -23.70 2.97 -7.47
CA ASP A 222 -25.14 2.86 -7.15
C ASP A 222 -25.60 3.72 -5.99
N ALA A 223 -26.86 4.18 -5.97
CA ALA A 223 -27.40 5.10 -4.97
C ALA A 223 -27.08 4.77 -3.49
N THR A 224 -26.93 3.48 -3.14
CA THR A 224 -26.59 2.99 -1.80
C THR A 224 -25.10 3.17 -1.41
N PHE A 225 -24.19 3.32 -2.38
CA PHE A 225 -22.76 3.49 -2.11
C PHE A 225 -22.50 4.89 -1.49
N PRO A 226 -21.70 4.98 -0.40
CA PRO A 226 -21.54 6.20 0.41
C PRO A 226 -20.58 7.22 -0.23
N ILE A 227 -20.91 7.71 -1.43
CA ILE A 227 -20.05 8.65 -2.19
C ILE A 227 -19.75 9.96 -1.45
N SER A 228 -20.59 10.36 -0.49
CA SER A 228 -20.44 11.60 0.28
C SER A 228 -19.21 11.61 1.19
N SER A 229 -18.65 10.45 1.54
CA SER A 229 -17.40 10.36 2.30
C SER A 229 -16.16 10.52 1.42
N ILE A 230 -16.31 10.56 0.09
CA ILE A 230 -15.22 10.67 -0.87
C ILE A 230 -15.16 12.11 -1.39
N PRO A 231 -14.06 12.85 -1.15
CA PRO A 231 -13.94 14.21 -1.63
C PRO A 231 -14.02 14.31 -3.15
N ARG A 232 -14.87 15.22 -3.65
CA ARG A 232 -14.87 15.64 -5.06
C ARG A 232 -14.03 16.90 -5.21
N VAL A 233 -12.93 16.81 -5.94
CA VAL A 233 -11.94 17.88 -6.12
C VAL A 233 -12.10 18.48 -7.50
N LYS A 234 -12.55 19.73 -7.57
CA LYS A 234 -12.56 20.51 -8.82
C LYS A 234 -11.15 20.97 -9.15
N LEU A 235 -10.65 20.54 -10.29
CA LEU A 235 -9.34 20.94 -10.78
C LEU A 235 -9.44 22.27 -11.53
N THR A 236 -8.36 23.04 -11.52
CA THR A 236 -8.25 24.30 -12.28
C THR A 236 -7.17 24.19 -13.36
N PRO A 237 -7.33 24.88 -14.51
CA PRO A 237 -6.27 24.96 -15.52
C PRO A 237 -4.91 25.38 -14.93
N GLY A 238 -3.83 24.74 -15.36
CA GLY A 238 -2.47 24.97 -14.85
C GLY A 238 -2.03 24.04 -13.72
N MET A 239 -2.97 23.30 -13.09
CA MET A 239 -2.61 22.18 -12.23
C MET A 239 -2.00 21.04 -13.05
N VAL A 240 -1.17 20.22 -12.41
CA VAL A 240 -0.63 18.98 -12.98
C VAL A 240 -0.88 17.84 -12.00
N LEU A 241 -1.44 16.75 -12.51
CA LEU A 241 -1.62 15.52 -11.74
C LEU A 241 -0.58 14.49 -12.15
N HIS A 242 -0.07 13.76 -11.17
CA HIS A 242 0.83 12.64 -11.33
C HIS A 242 0.10 11.37 -10.92
N GLN A 243 -0.13 10.46 -11.85
CA GLN A 243 -0.59 9.13 -11.48
C GLN A 243 0.61 8.32 -11.03
N THR A 244 0.55 7.82 -9.81
CA THR A 244 1.55 6.92 -9.23
C THR A 244 1.19 5.46 -9.57
N ARG A 245 1.68 4.46 -8.82
CA ARG A 245 1.31 3.05 -8.99
C ARG A 245 -0.21 2.83 -9.05
N ARG A 246 -0.95 3.42 -8.11
CA ARG A 246 -2.39 3.18 -7.87
C ARG A 246 -3.15 4.43 -7.39
N SER A 247 -2.45 5.52 -7.14
CA SER A 247 -3.03 6.78 -6.63
C SER A 247 -2.74 7.95 -7.58
N VAL A 248 -3.34 9.10 -7.28
CA VAL A 248 -3.05 10.37 -7.96
C VAL A 248 -2.59 11.41 -6.95
N ASP A 249 -1.51 12.11 -7.29
CA ASP A 249 -0.98 13.23 -6.52
C ASP A 249 -0.95 14.50 -7.38
N ALA A 250 -1.35 15.64 -6.81
CA ALA A 250 -1.16 16.93 -7.45
C ALA A 250 0.29 17.40 -7.29
N SER A 251 0.86 18.02 -8.31
CA SER A 251 2.23 18.57 -8.26
C SER A 251 2.44 19.59 -7.15
N THR A 252 1.39 20.29 -6.73
CA THR A 252 1.38 21.24 -5.60
C THR A 252 1.59 20.56 -4.25
N LEU A 253 1.43 19.24 -4.16
CA LEU A 253 1.67 18.47 -2.94
C LEU A 253 3.13 17.98 -2.82
N TYR A 254 4.03 18.40 -3.72
CA TYR A 254 5.45 18.03 -3.67
C TYR A 254 6.04 18.29 -2.28
N GLY A 255 6.69 17.28 -1.71
CA GLY A 255 7.41 17.37 -0.45
C GLY A 255 6.52 17.53 0.80
N THR A 256 5.19 17.49 0.66
CA THR A 256 4.26 17.57 1.80
C THR A 256 4.32 16.36 2.73
N ARG A 257 4.80 15.21 2.23
CA ARG A 257 5.11 14.02 3.04
C ARG A 257 6.62 13.75 3.02
N VAL A 258 7.30 14.15 4.08
CA VAL A 258 8.74 13.91 4.24
C VAL A 258 8.94 12.48 4.78
N PRO A 259 9.79 11.64 4.16
CA PRO A 259 10.03 10.28 4.64
C PRO A 259 10.89 10.26 5.92
N PRO A 260 10.77 9.21 6.76
CA PRO A 260 9.84 8.08 6.64
C PRO A 260 8.44 8.38 7.21
N SER A 261 7.43 7.71 6.67
CA SER A 261 6.06 7.74 7.18
C SER A 261 5.85 6.84 8.40
N PHE A 262 6.64 5.77 8.52
CA PHE A 262 6.59 4.89 9.68
C PHE A 262 7.96 4.32 10.04
N ILE A 263 8.13 3.96 11.32
CA ILE A 263 9.34 3.29 11.83
C ILE A 263 8.91 2.14 12.75
N ILE A 264 9.37 0.93 12.45
CA ILE A 264 9.23 -0.23 13.34
C ILE A 264 10.42 -0.25 14.30
N ILE A 265 10.21 0.17 15.54
CA ILE A 265 11.30 0.39 16.52
C ILE A 265 11.70 -0.87 17.28
N GLY A 266 10.90 -1.93 17.23
CA GLY A 266 11.09 -3.11 18.06
C GLY A 266 9.95 -4.11 17.98
N ALA A 267 10.06 -5.25 18.65
CA ALA A 267 11.22 -5.71 19.41
C ALA A 267 12.09 -6.68 18.58
N GLN A 268 13.39 -6.68 18.83
CA GLN A 268 14.31 -7.62 18.19
C GLN A 268 13.86 -9.07 18.45
N LYS A 269 13.80 -9.90 17.40
CA LYS A 269 13.32 -11.30 17.44
C LYS A 269 11.82 -11.48 17.73
N ALA A 270 11.02 -10.43 17.59
CA ALA A 270 9.56 -10.50 17.63
C ALA A 270 8.89 -10.49 16.24
N GLY A 271 9.64 -10.63 15.15
CA GLY A 271 9.07 -10.70 13.79
C GLY A 271 9.01 -9.36 13.02
N THR A 272 9.85 -8.38 13.39
CA THR A 272 9.93 -7.07 12.73
C THR A 272 10.18 -7.14 11.22
N THR A 273 10.98 -8.10 10.74
CA THR A 273 11.18 -8.31 9.30
C THR A 273 9.91 -8.77 8.61
N SER A 274 9.17 -9.73 9.17
CA SER A 274 7.90 -10.17 8.60
C SER A 274 6.91 -9.02 8.53
N LEU A 275 6.75 -8.25 9.62
CA LEU A 275 5.86 -7.09 9.66
C LEU A 275 6.22 -6.04 8.60
N TYR A 276 7.51 -5.72 8.46
CA TYR A 276 8.00 -4.80 7.43
C TYR A 276 7.69 -5.32 6.02
N ASP A 277 7.94 -6.60 5.76
CA ASP A 277 7.70 -7.23 4.47
C ASP A 277 6.20 -7.27 4.13
N TYR A 278 5.32 -7.49 5.12
CA TYR A 278 3.86 -7.40 4.93
C TYR A 278 3.39 -5.97 4.62
N ILE A 279 3.96 -4.95 5.28
CA ILE A 279 3.62 -3.54 5.00
C ILE A 279 4.07 -3.16 3.59
N THR A 280 5.30 -3.55 3.21
CA THR A 280 5.89 -3.18 1.91
C THR A 280 5.33 -3.91 0.69
N GLN A 281 4.48 -4.91 0.90
CA GLN A 281 3.67 -5.49 -0.18
C GLN A 281 2.55 -4.53 -0.66
N HIS A 282 2.12 -3.59 0.18
CA HIS A 282 1.06 -2.64 -0.19
C HIS A 282 1.49 -1.76 -1.38
N ASP A 283 0.63 -1.57 -2.38
CA ASP A 283 1.01 -0.87 -3.64
C ASP A 283 1.49 0.57 -3.42
N LEU A 284 0.95 1.27 -2.41
CA LEU A 284 1.37 2.61 -1.97
C LEU A 284 2.55 2.65 -1.00
N VAL A 285 3.27 1.54 -0.79
CA VAL A 285 4.47 1.52 0.03
C VAL A 285 5.67 1.14 -0.82
N VAL A 286 6.75 1.91 -0.71
CA VAL A 286 8.06 1.56 -1.28
C VAL A 286 9.03 1.22 -0.15
N PRO A 287 9.76 0.10 -0.24
CA PRO A 287 10.80 -0.21 0.72
C PRO A 287 11.85 0.91 0.80
N SER A 288 12.37 1.16 2.00
CA SER A 288 13.62 1.90 2.16
C SER A 288 14.77 1.21 1.43
N ILE A 289 15.78 1.98 1.04
CA ILE A 289 17.02 1.47 0.44
C ILE A 289 17.72 0.51 1.41
N ARG A 290 17.56 0.76 2.72
CA ARG A 290 18.07 -0.07 3.80
C ARG A 290 17.01 -0.21 4.90
N LYS A 291 16.50 -1.43 5.08
CA LYS A 291 15.48 -1.77 6.09
C LYS A 291 15.88 -1.37 7.52
N GLU A 292 17.05 -1.79 7.98
CA GLU A 292 17.54 -1.45 9.34
C GLU A 292 18.63 -0.39 9.21
N THR A 293 18.26 0.88 9.36
CA THR A 293 19.19 2.00 9.14
C THR A 293 20.22 2.11 10.27
N HIS A 294 19.81 1.79 11.52
CA HIS A 294 20.60 2.02 12.73
C HIS A 294 21.11 3.45 12.88
N TYR A 295 20.38 4.41 12.32
CA TYR A 295 20.79 5.81 12.30
C TYR A 295 20.75 6.43 13.70
N PHE A 296 19.68 6.18 14.46
CA PHE A 296 19.48 6.81 15.76
C PHE A 296 20.22 6.12 16.91
N ASP A 297 20.70 4.88 16.74
CA ASP A 297 21.37 4.11 17.79
C ASP A 297 22.91 4.14 17.62
N TRP A 298 23.52 3.07 17.13
CA TRP A 298 24.96 2.85 17.19
C TRP A 298 25.72 3.33 15.96
N ARG A 299 25.03 3.62 14.86
CA ARG A 299 25.64 4.28 13.69
C ARG A 299 25.44 5.79 13.72
N TRP A 300 25.07 6.34 14.87
CA TRP A 300 25.03 7.78 15.06
C TRP A 300 26.40 8.39 14.77
N ASP A 301 26.43 9.28 13.78
CA ASP A 301 27.66 9.94 13.35
C ASP A 301 27.91 11.20 14.20
N SER A 302 28.77 11.08 15.21
CA SER A 302 29.17 12.19 16.08
C SER A 302 30.14 13.17 15.42
N SER A 303 30.59 12.93 14.18
CA SER A 303 31.41 13.90 13.43
C SER A 303 30.56 15.01 12.78
N LEU A 304 29.25 14.80 12.66
CA LEU A 304 28.31 15.84 12.26
C LEU A 304 28.09 16.84 13.41
N PRO A 305 27.70 18.10 13.10
CA PRO A 305 27.37 19.07 14.15
C PRO A 305 26.28 18.53 15.08
N PRO A 306 26.39 18.77 16.40
CA PRO A 306 25.39 18.35 17.37
C PRO A 306 23.98 18.79 16.98
N ILE A 307 22.95 17.98 17.27
CA ILE A 307 21.54 18.28 16.93
C ILE A 307 21.11 19.66 17.45
N ASP A 308 21.55 20.02 18.65
CA ASP A 308 21.27 21.29 19.33
C ASP A 308 22.16 22.46 18.84
N GLY A 309 23.14 22.17 18.00
CA GLY A 309 24.03 23.16 17.38
C GLY A 309 23.53 23.66 16.03
N PRO A 310 24.18 24.72 15.49
CA PRO A 310 23.89 25.23 14.15
C PRO A 310 24.00 24.13 13.09
N ASP A 311 23.01 24.04 12.20
CA ASP A 311 22.91 23.07 11.10
C ASP A 311 22.87 21.58 11.48
N GLY A 312 22.90 21.22 12.77
CA GLY A 312 22.93 19.82 13.22
C GLY A 312 21.75 19.02 12.70
N VAL A 313 20.53 19.47 12.99
CA VAL A 313 19.29 18.86 12.47
C VAL A 313 19.32 18.73 10.95
N THR A 314 19.71 19.79 10.23
CA THR A 314 19.73 19.80 8.76
C THR A 314 20.68 18.75 8.19
N LYS A 315 21.92 18.69 8.69
CA LYS A 315 22.94 17.73 8.22
C LYS A 315 22.58 16.30 8.59
N HIS A 316 22.06 16.07 9.80
CA HIS A 316 21.59 14.75 10.19
C HIS A 316 20.39 14.29 9.35
N LYS A 317 19.38 15.15 9.13
CA LYS A 317 18.25 14.85 8.24
C LYS A 317 18.70 14.52 6.83
N ALA A 318 19.62 15.29 6.25
CA ALA A 318 20.16 15.02 4.92
C ALA A 318 20.83 13.63 4.84
N MET A 319 21.58 13.24 5.86
CA MET A 319 22.21 11.91 5.92
C MET A 319 21.18 10.79 6.12
N TYR A 320 20.21 10.99 7.00
CA TYR A 320 19.15 10.02 7.24
C TYR A 320 18.27 9.79 6.00
N HIS A 321 17.95 10.85 5.26
CA HIS A 321 17.13 10.76 4.05
C HIS A 321 17.78 9.92 2.93
N ARG A 322 19.10 9.69 2.96
CA ARG A 322 19.81 8.83 1.99
C ARG A 322 19.41 7.35 2.09
N PHE A 323 18.70 6.94 3.13
CA PHE A 323 18.14 5.60 3.25
C PHE A 323 16.78 5.44 2.54
N PHE A 324 16.24 6.51 1.96
CA PHE A 324 14.94 6.52 1.29
C PHE A 324 15.05 7.04 -0.14
N ARG A 325 14.13 6.60 -1.00
CA ARG A 325 14.04 7.05 -2.41
C ARG A 325 13.34 8.40 -2.49
N THR A 326 13.96 9.46 -2.00
CA THR A 326 13.37 10.81 -1.99
C THR A 326 13.01 11.32 -3.39
N ASP A 327 13.72 10.85 -4.42
CA ASP A 327 13.42 11.09 -5.84
C ASP A 327 12.04 10.56 -6.25
N VAL A 328 11.58 9.46 -5.63
CA VAL A 328 10.25 8.89 -5.84
C VAL A 328 9.24 9.44 -4.84
N LEU A 329 9.64 9.66 -3.59
CA LEU A 329 8.72 9.99 -2.50
C LEU A 329 8.27 11.45 -2.50
N LEU A 330 9.18 12.40 -2.71
CA LEU A 330 8.84 13.82 -2.64
C LEU A 330 7.83 14.26 -3.71
N PRO A 331 7.89 13.78 -4.96
CA PRO A 331 6.87 14.08 -5.96
C PRO A 331 5.53 13.36 -5.73
N ASN A 332 5.49 12.30 -4.92
CA ASN A 332 4.36 11.38 -4.80
C ASN A 332 3.96 11.17 -3.32
N PRO A 333 3.38 12.18 -2.65
CA PRO A 333 3.05 12.15 -1.23
C PRO A 333 2.00 11.10 -0.83
N SER A 334 1.30 10.50 -1.77
CA SER A 334 0.44 9.33 -1.50
C SER A 334 1.23 8.03 -1.29
N ILE A 335 2.48 7.97 -1.75
CA ILE A 335 3.39 6.84 -1.52
C ILE A 335 4.09 7.04 -0.18
N GLN A 336 4.09 5.98 0.62
CA GLN A 336 4.76 5.93 1.91
C GLN A 336 6.05 5.10 1.85
N THR A 337 6.91 5.32 2.82
CA THR A 337 8.07 4.46 3.10
C THR A 337 8.31 4.40 4.60
N GLY A 338 9.10 3.44 5.03
CA GLY A 338 9.51 3.32 6.41
C GLY A 338 10.78 2.51 6.57
N GLU A 339 11.22 2.39 7.82
CA GLU A 339 12.32 1.50 8.20
C GLU A 339 11.92 0.62 9.38
N ALA A 340 12.73 -0.40 9.65
CA ALA A 340 12.55 -1.32 10.76
C ALA A 340 13.88 -1.56 11.46
N THR A 341 14.18 -0.78 12.50
CA THR A 341 15.38 -0.93 13.32
C THR A 341 14.98 -1.35 14.75
N PRO A 342 15.00 -2.66 15.07
CA PRO A 342 14.40 -3.18 16.31
C PRO A 342 15.15 -2.80 17.60
N SER A 343 16.36 -2.28 17.48
CA SER A 343 17.18 -1.82 18.60
C SER A 343 16.79 -0.42 19.08
N TYR A 344 16.02 0.36 18.31
CA TYR A 344 15.56 1.67 18.73
C TYR A 344 14.70 1.61 20.00
N MET A 345 13.90 0.57 20.17
CA MET A 345 13.09 0.37 21.37
C MET A 345 13.94 0.29 22.65
N LEU A 346 15.14 -0.31 22.58
CA LEU A 346 16.06 -0.37 23.71
C LEU A 346 16.81 0.96 23.92
N GLY A 347 16.84 1.81 22.89
CA GLY A 347 17.67 3.01 22.73
C GLY A 347 17.59 4.08 23.82
N GLY A 348 16.60 4.01 24.71
CA GLY A 348 16.42 4.95 25.80
C GLY A 348 16.20 6.39 25.35
N SER A 349 16.44 7.34 26.26
CA SER A 349 16.21 8.76 26.00
C SER A 349 17.07 9.31 24.86
N VAL A 350 18.27 8.76 24.66
CA VAL A 350 19.20 9.17 23.58
C VAL A 350 18.58 8.92 22.20
N VAL A 351 18.05 7.72 21.95
CA VAL A 351 17.40 7.41 20.67
C VAL A 351 16.11 8.20 20.51
N ILE A 352 15.31 8.33 21.56
CA ILE A 352 14.05 9.09 21.54
C ILE A 352 14.29 10.55 21.18
N GLN A 353 15.31 11.19 21.75
CA GLN A 353 15.68 12.58 21.45
C GLN A 353 16.13 12.75 19.99
N ARG A 354 16.98 11.85 19.49
CA ARG A 354 17.44 11.85 18.10
C ARG A 354 16.27 11.65 17.13
N PHE A 355 15.38 10.71 17.43
CA PHE A 355 14.17 10.45 16.66
C PHE A 355 13.32 11.73 16.59
N LYS A 356 12.96 12.30 17.74
CA LYS A 356 12.11 13.50 17.84
C LYS A 356 12.67 14.70 17.09
N ALA A 357 13.99 14.86 17.05
CA ALA A 357 14.64 15.96 16.33
C ALA A 357 14.65 15.79 14.80
N LEU A 358 14.61 14.54 14.30
CA LEU A 358 14.97 14.23 12.92
C LEU A 358 13.83 13.68 12.07
N VAL A 359 12.80 13.08 12.65
CA VAL A 359 11.64 12.58 11.90
C VAL A 359 10.51 13.61 11.83
N SER A 360 9.54 13.38 10.95
CA SER A 360 8.33 14.20 10.87
C SER A 360 7.44 13.95 12.09
N ALA A 361 6.66 14.94 12.51
CA ALA A 361 5.72 14.79 13.63
C ALA A 361 4.61 13.77 13.34
N GLU A 362 4.32 13.55 12.06
CA GLU A 362 3.32 12.62 11.52
C GLU A 362 3.85 11.19 11.40
N THR A 363 5.16 10.96 11.58
CA THR A 363 5.76 9.63 11.48
C THR A 363 5.16 8.69 12.52
N LYS A 364 4.62 7.57 12.06
CA LYS A 364 3.99 6.55 12.90
C LYS A 364 5.02 5.57 13.47
N ILE A 365 4.85 5.17 14.72
CA ILE A 365 5.73 4.25 15.44
C ILE A 365 5.03 2.90 15.56
N LEU A 366 5.69 1.86 15.07
CA LEU A 366 5.21 0.49 15.15
C LEU A 366 6.09 -0.33 16.08
N VAL A 367 5.45 -1.14 16.90
CA VAL A 367 6.10 -2.09 17.80
C VAL A 367 5.46 -3.45 17.58
N ILE A 368 6.27 -4.50 17.49
CA ILE A 368 5.79 -5.88 17.51
C ILE A 368 6.40 -6.61 18.70
N LEU A 369 5.55 -7.22 19.52
CA LEU A 369 5.96 -7.94 20.72
C LEU A 369 5.71 -9.43 20.57
N ARG A 370 6.48 -10.22 21.31
CA ARG A 370 6.42 -11.69 21.40
C ARG A 370 6.53 -12.04 22.88
N ASN A 371 6.10 -13.25 23.27
CA ASN A 371 6.44 -13.79 24.59
C ASN A 371 7.93 -13.53 24.92
N PRO A 372 8.24 -12.80 26.01
CA PRO A 372 9.59 -12.34 26.30
C PRO A 372 10.58 -13.49 26.56
N VAL A 373 10.09 -14.64 27.04
CA VAL A 373 10.86 -15.88 27.22
C VAL A 373 11.32 -16.42 25.87
N ASP A 374 10.37 -16.58 24.93
CA ASP A 374 10.67 -17.08 23.60
C ASP A 374 11.52 -16.10 22.79
N ARG A 375 11.31 -14.80 23.00
CA ARG A 375 12.11 -13.74 22.37
C ARG A 375 13.56 -13.82 22.85
N ALA A 376 13.80 -13.95 24.15
CA ALA A 376 15.14 -14.08 24.74
C ALA A 376 15.87 -15.30 24.16
N PHE A 377 15.18 -16.44 24.12
CA PHE A 377 15.77 -17.66 23.56
C PHE A 377 16.02 -17.59 22.06
N SER A 378 15.11 -16.97 21.29
CA SER A 378 15.32 -16.74 19.86
C SER A 378 16.51 -15.81 19.59
N HIS A 379 16.76 -14.85 20.49
CA HIS A 379 17.89 -13.94 20.41
C HIS A 379 19.21 -14.65 20.72
N TYR A 380 19.25 -15.46 21.78
CA TYR A 380 20.40 -16.30 22.09
C TYR A 380 20.77 -17.20 20.90
N ASN A 381 19.82 -17.98 20.39
CA ASN A 381 20.09 -18.91 19.29
C ASN A 381 20.55 -18.20 18.00
N MET A 382 20.04 -17.00 17.71
CA MET A 382 20.55 -16.19 16.58
C MET A 382 22.00 -15.75 16.81
N THR A 383 22.36 -15.44 18.06
CA THR A 383 23.70 -14.95 18.40
C THR A 383 24.70 -16.11 18.46
N ALA A 384 24.27 -17.27 18.95
CA ALA A 384 25.07 -18.49 19.06
C ALA A 384 25.29 -19.19 17.72
N ASP A 385 24.45 -18.90 16.73
CA ASP A 385 24.59 -19.39 15.37
C ASP A 385 25.94 -18.98 14.76
N THR A 386 26.72 -19.97 14.35
CA THR A 386 28.04 -19.84 13.75
C THR A 386 27.97 -19.64 12.23
N GLU A 387 26.79 -19.77 11.61
CA GLU A 387 26.61 -19.52 10.18
C GLU A 387 26.55 -18.02 9.87
N GLY A 388 27.51 -17.57 9.07
CA GLY A 388 27.59 -16.20 8.55
C GLY A 388 29.02 -15.79 8.22
N ASN A 389 29.17 -14.67 7.51
CA ASN A 389 30.49 -14.07 7.33
C ASN A 389 30.97 -13.35 8.61
N ALA A 390 32.26 -13.03 8.70
CA ALA A 390 32.86 -12.44 9.90
C ALA A 390 32.16 -11.15 10.36
N GLU A 391 31.72 -10.31 9.42
CA GLU A 391 31.01 -9.06 9.72
C GLU A 391 29.59 -9.33 10.25
N GLN A 392 28.90 -10.35 9.75
CA GLN A 392 27.60 -10.77 10.27
C GLN A 392 27.73 -11.33 11.70
N LEU A 393 28.71 -12.18 11.96
CA LEU A 393 28.96 -12.75 13.30
C LEU A 393 29.33 -11.66 14.31
N LYS A 394 30.18 -10.70 13.89
CA LYS A 394 30.52 -9.51 14.67
C LYS A 394 29.28 -8.67 14.97
N ASN A 395 28.47 -8.37 13.96
CA ASN A 395 27.25 -7.58 14.13
C ASN A 395 26.20 -8.28 15.01
N ARG A 396 26.11 -9.62 14.99
CA ARG A 396 25.25 -10.37 15.90
C ARG A 396 25.77 -10.36 17.34
N GLY A 397 27.07 -10.18 17.55
CA GLY A 397 27.70 -10.23 18.86
C GLY A 397 28.10 -11.64 19.30
N HIS A 398 28.36 -12.55 18.36
CA HIS A 398 28.70 -13.95 18.65
C HIS A 398 29.87 -14.08 19.65
N ALA A 399 30.93 -13.29 19.44
CA ALA A 399 32.09 -13.27 20.33
C ALA A 399 31.76 -12.85 21.78
N ALA A 400 30.69 -12.09 22.00
CA ALA A 400 30.31 -11.63 23.34
C ALA A 400 29.57 -12.71 24.15
N LEU A 401 29.13 -13.81 23.52
CA LEU A 401 28.61 -14.96 24.25
C LEU A 401 29.70 -15.62 25.09
N ASP A 402 30.97 -15.58 24.63
CA ASP A 402 32.12 -16.18 25.31
C ASP A 402 31.89 -17.67 25.67
N GLY A 403 31.25 -18.40 24.76
CA GLY A 403 30.93 -19.82 24.93
C GLY A 403 29.83 -20.13 25.96
N ARG A 404 29.26 -19.12 26.63
CA ARG A 404 28.23 -19.31 27.65
C ARG A 404 26.94 -19.88 27.08
N THR A 405 26.32 -20.77 27.83
CA THR A 405 25.01 -21.35 27.51
C THR A 405 23.89 -20.32 27.71
N PHE A 406 22.68 -20.64 27.24
CA PHE A 406 21.53 -19.77 27.46
C PHE A 406 21.21 -19.67 28.97
N GLU A 407 21.33 -20.77 29.69
CA GLU A 407 21.06 -20.90 31.12
C GLU A 407 22.04 -20.07 31.97
N GLU A 408 23.32 -20.05 31.61
CA GLU A 408 24.34 -19.21 32.24
C GLU A 408 24.06 -17.72 31.99
N ILE A 409 23.67 -17.36 30.78
CA ILE A 409 23.29 -15.98 30.43
C ILE A 409 22.03 -15.54 31.19
N VAL A 410 20.98 -16.37 31.21
CA VAL A 410 19.76 -16.08 31.95
C VAL A 410 20.06 -15.89 33.44
N SER A 411 20.86 -16.78 34.02
CA SER A 411 21.21 -16.71 35.44
C SER A 411 21.98 -15.43 35.78
N SER A 412 22.98 -15.09 34.97
CA SER A 412 23.82 -13.91 35.19
C SER A 412 23.09 -12.60 34.93
N GLU A 413 22.30 -12.50 33.86
CA GLU A 413 21.56 -11.27 33.56
C GLU A 413 20.41 -11.02 34.56
N ILE A 414 19.70 -12.06 35.05
CA ILE A 414 18.69 -11.87 36.10
C ILE A 414 19.35 -11.36 37.39
N ALA A 415 20.44 -12.00 37.84
CA ALA A 415 21.14 -11.58 39.05
C ALA A 415 21.69 -10.14 38.93
N GLU A 416 22.17 -9.76 37.74
CA GLU A 416 22.59 -8.38 37.45
C GLU A 416 21.43 -7.40 37.50
N ILE A 417 20.29 -7.72 36.87
CA ILE A 417 19.09 -6.87 36.87
C ILE A 417 18.57 -6.65 38.30
N GLU A 418 18.56 -7.71 39.12
CA GLU A 418 18.18 -7.65 40.54
C GLU A 418 19.17 -6.81 41.35
N ALA A 419 20.49 -6.97 41.14
CA ALA A 419 21.51 -6.19 41.82
C ALA A 419 21.45 -4.70 41.48
N LEU A 420 21.00 -4.36 40.26
CA LEU A 420 20.72 -2.99 39.83
C LEU A 420 19.41 -2.42 40.41
N GLY A 421 18.62 -3.23 41.12
CA GLY A 421 17.36 -2.82 41.74
C GLY A 421 16.22 -2.59 40.74
N ILE A 422 16.30 -3.19 39.54
CA ILE A 422 15.27 -3.01 38.50
C ILE A 422 14.01 -3.79 38.89
N HIS A 423 12.89 -3.08 38.93
CA HIS A 423 11.59 -3.65 39.28
C HIS A 423 10.47 -3.08 38.38
N PRO A 424 9.30 -3.74 38.28
CA PRO A 424 8.22 -3.37 37.36
C PRO A 424 7.66 -1.95 37.57
N GLU A 425 7.65 -1.46 38.80
CA GLU A 425 7.11 -0.12 39.13
C GLU A 425 8.10 1.03 38.91
N MET A 426 9.31 0.74 38.40
CA MET A 426 10.31 1.75 38.11
C MET A 426 9.82 2.71 37.01
N SER A 427 10.13 3.99 37.14
CA SER A 427 9.86 4.96 36.07
C SER A 427 10.79 4.74 34.87
N PHE A 428 10.41 5.28 33.71
CA PHE A 428 11.30 5.24 32.54
C PHE A 428 12.63 5.93 32.81
N ASP A 429 12.63 7.10 33.45
CA ASP A 429 13.85 7.89 33.68
C ASP A 429 14.84 7.16 34.60
N GLU A 430 14.34 6.52 35.66
CA GLU A 430 15.17 5.67 36.54
C GLU A 430 15.74 4.48 35.77
N PHE A 431 14.92 3.78 34.98
CA PHE A 431 15.36 2.65 34.18
C PHE A 431 16.38 3.07 33.09
N ASP A 432 16.19 4.23 32.48
CA ASP A 432 17.08 4.78 31.46
C ASP A 432 18.47 5.09 32.03
N GLU A 433 18.53 5.74 33.20
CA GLU A 433 19.80 6.04 33.88
C GLU A 433 20.49 4.78 34.43
N VAL A 434 19.74 3.91 35.11
CA VAL A 434 20.31 2.75 35.81
C VAL A 434 20.65 1.61 34.87
N TYR A 435 19.92 1.43 33.77
CA TYR A 435 20.09 0.28 32.87
C TYR A 435 20.45 0.68 31.43
N LEU A 436 19.65 1.51 30.76
CA LEU A 436 19.82 1.73 29.31
C LEU A 436 21.11 2.49 28.98
N LYS A 437 21.45 3.55 29.72
CA LYS A 437 22.67 4.36 29.51
C LYS A 437 23.92 3.69 30.08
N SER A 438 23.81 3.01 31.21
CA SER A 438 24.94 2.45 31.94
C SER A 438 25.37 1.08 31.41
N ARG A 439 24.42 0.22 31.02
CA ARG A 439 24.64 -1.20 30.77
C ARG A 439 24.62 -1.59 29.30
N VAL A 440 23.81 -0.91 28.49
CA VAL A 440 23.64 -1.24 27.07
C VAL A 440 24.70 -0.50 26.24
N ASN A 441 25.78 -1.20 25.90
CA ASN A 441 26.80 -0.68 25.01
C ASN A 441 26.51 -1.11 23.57
N TYR A 442 25.91 -0.27 22.73
CA TYR A 442 25.39 -0.63 21.39
C TYR A 442 26.45 -0.99 20.32
N ARG A 443 27.56 -1.65 20.66
CA ARG A 443 28.61 -2.05 19.69
C ARG A 443 28.23 -3.21 18.76
N HIS A 444 27.15 -3.94 19.07
CA HIS A 444 26.65 -5.09 18.30
C HIS A 444 25.20 -5.41 18.69
N GLY A 445 24.58 -6.42 18.06
CA GLY A 445 23.18 -6.81 18.26
C GLY A 445 22.91 -7.81 19.38
N GLY A 446 23.95 -8.39 20.00
CA GLY A 446 23.88 -9.44 21.02
C GLY A 446 23.81 -9.00 22.49
N HIS A 447 23.30 -7.79 22.79
CA HIS A 447 23.23 -7.29 24.18
C HIS A 447 21.89 -7.60 24.83
N SER A 448 21.85 -7.78 26.16
CA SER A 448 20.64 -7.80 26.99
C SER A 448 19.61 -8.83 26.51
N PHE A 449 19.93 -10.11 26.69
CA PHE A 449 19.05 -11.20 26.30
C PHE A 449 17.79 -11.27 27.16
N VAL A 450 17.86 -10.92 28.44
CA VAL A 450 16.74 -10.87 29.38
C VAL A 450 16.17 -9.45 29.43
N GLY A 451 17.01 -8.44 29.64
CA GLY A 451 16.52 -7.06 29.83
C GLY A 451 15.70 -6.49 28.65
N ARG A 452 15.95 -6.94 27.41
CA ARG A 452 15.11 -6.58 26.24
C ARG A 452 13.65 -7.01 26.37
N GLY A 453 13.36 -8.02 27.20
CA GLY A 453 11.99 -8.48 27.48
C GLY A 453 11.23 -7.59 28.46
N LEU A 454 11.89 -6.61 29.10
CA LEU A 454 11.26 -5.64 29.99
C LEU A 454 10.51 -4.56 29.19
N TYR A 455 9.49 -4.98 28.43
CA TYR A 455 8.83 -4.13 27.42
C TYR A 455 8.16 -2.90 28.01
N ALA A 456 7.50 -3.03 29.17
CA ALA A 456 6.77 -1.92 29.77
C ALA A 456 7.69 -0.74 30.11
N LEU A 457 8.85 -1.04 30.71
CA LEU A 457 9.84 -0.02 31.07
C LEU A 457 10.42 0.67 29.83
N GLN A 458 10.71 -0.08 28.76
CA GLN A 458 11.19 0.48 27.49
C GLN A 458 10.13 1.35 26.79
N LEU A 459 8.88 0.88 26.69
CA LEU A 459 7.81 1.59 26.01
C LEU A 459 7.31 2.82 26.77
N ALA A 460 7.49 2.86 28.09
CA ALA A 460 7.09 4.02 28.90
C ALA A 460 7.72 5.33 28.38
N GLY A 461 9.01 5.33 28.03
CA GLY A 461 9.67 6.51 27.46
C GLY A 461 9.11 6.94 26.11
N TRP A 462 8.74 5.97 25.27
CA TRP A 462 8.09 6.27 23.98
C TRP A 462 6.70 6.88 24.17
N TYR A 463 5.89 6.37 25.10
CA TYR A 463 4.58 6.94 25.43
C TYR A 463 4.67 8.28 26.17
N GLN A 464 5.76 8.56 26.89
CA GLN A 464 6.03 9.88 27.44
C GLN A 464 6.40 10.90 26.34
N ALA A 465 7.13 10.45 25.31
CA ALA A 465 7.62 11.33 24.25
C ALA A 465 6.64 11.57 23.09
N PHE A 466 5.76 10.61 22.81
CA PHE A 466 4.81 10.63 21.70
C PHE A 466 3.40 10.29 22.17
N PRO A 467 2.35 10.90 21.58
CA PRO A 467 0.99 10.58 21.97
C PRO A 467 0.66 9.13 21.55
N SER A 468 -0.20 8.46 22.31
CA SER A 468 -0.56 7.06 22.06
C SER A 468 -1.18 6.81 20.67
N SER A 469 -1.71 7.84 20.00
CA SER A 469 -2.21 7.77 18.63
C SER A 469 -1.10 7.67 17.56
N HIS A 470 0.16 7.89 17.92
CA HIS A 470 1.32 7.68 17.06
C HIS A 470 2.06 6.36 17.33
N ILE A 471 1.62 5.55 18.31
CA ILE A 471 2.24 4.27 18.64
C ILE A 471 1.22 3.15 18.45
N HIS A 472 1.56 2.15 17.65
CA HIS A 472 0.76 0.95 17.48
C HIS A 472 1.58 -0.29 17.84
N VAL A 473 1.04 -1.09 18.76
CA VAL A 473 1.66 -2.31 19.27
C VAL A 473 0.94 -3.51 18.70
N VAL A 474 1.69 -4.39 18.05
CA VAL A 474 1.24 -5.64 17.44
C VAL A 474 1.68 -6.80 18.32
N ASN A 475 0.77 -7.76 18.56
CA ASN A 475 1.11 -9.03 19.16
C ASN A 475 1.46 -10.05 18.05
N MET A 476 2.66 -10.62 18.10
CA MET A 476 3.09 -11.63 17.13
C MET A 476 2.18 -12.87 17.14
N ASP A 477 1.62 -13.23 18.29
CA ASP A 477 0.77 -14.43 18.41
C ASP A 477 -0.54 -14.31 17.61
N ASP A 478 -1.03 -13.09 17.41
CA ASP A 478 -2.27 -12.83 16.67
C ASP A 478 -2.09 -13.08 15.15
N MET A 479 -0.85 -13.15 14.67
CA MET A 479 -0.53 -13.39 13.25
C MET A 479 -0.26 -14.87 12.91
N LYS A 480 -0.49 -15.81 13.86
CA LYS A 480 -0.20 -17.24 13.66
C LYS A 480 -1.11 -17.92 12.62
N THR A 481 -2.31 -17.40 12.41
CA THR A 481 -3.26 -17.92 11.42
C THR A 481 -3.38 -16.94 10.25
N SER A 482 -3.78 -17.42 9.07
CA SER A 482 -3.99 -16.55 7.90
C SER A 482 -5.03 -15.45 8.19
N VAL A 483 -6.13 -15.79 8.88
CA VAL A 483 -7.17 -14.82 9.25
C VAL A 483 -6.61 -13.78 10.21
N GLY A 484 -5.98 -14.22 11.31
CA GLY A 484 -5.42 -13.30 12.31
C GLY A 484 -4.31 -12.40 11.76
N LEU A 485 -3.48 -12.91 10.84
CA LEU A 485 -2.51 -12.09 10.09
C LEU A 485 -3.20 -10.95 9.35
N HIS A 486 -4.24 -11.24 8.58
CA HIS A 486 -4.95 -10.22 7.82
C HIS A 486 -5.68 -9.23 8.73
N ASP A 487 -6.25 -9.68 9.84
CA ASP A 487 -6.89 -8.80 10.82
C ASP A 487 -5.90 -7.81 11.45
N VAL A 488 -4.73 -8.32 11.89
CA VAL A 488 -3.63 -7.49 12.40
C VAL A 488 -3.17 -6.51 11.33
N MET A 489 -2.97 -6.98 10.10
CA MET A 489 -2.45 -6.14 9.04
C MET A 489 -3.46 -5.09 8.56
N ASN A 490 -4.76 -5.37 8.60
CA ASN A 490 -5.81 -4.37 8.39
C ASN A 490 -5.74 -3.26 9.45
N SER A 491 -5.51 -3.61 10.72
CA SER A 491 -5.28 -2.64 11.79
C SER A 491 -4.02 -1.81 11.55
N VAL A 492 -2.93 -2.44 11.10
CA VAL A 492 -1.67 -1.75 10.74
C VAL A 492 -1.88 -0.80 9.56
N TYR A 493 -2.53 -1.22 8.48
CA TYR A 493 -2.81 -0.37 7.32
C TYR A 493 -3.67 0.83 7.72
N SER A 494 -4.74 0.61 8.49
CA SER A 494 -5.58 1.67 9.03
C SER A 494 -4.76 2.68 9.87
N PHE A 495 -3.91 2.19 10.77
CA PHE A 495 -3.03 3.03 11.59
C PHE A 495 -2.01 3.85 10.77
N LEU A 496 -1.59 3.33 9.61
CA LEU A 496 -0.70 4.01 8.67
C LEU A 496 -1.43 4.88 7.65
N ASP A 497 -2.75 5.06 7.77
CA ASP A 497 -3.59 5.77 6.79
C ASP A 497 -3.48 5.18 5.36
N LEU A 498 -3.29 3.86 5.29
CA LEU A 498 -3.25 3.07 4.05
C LEU A 498 -4.62 2.41 3.81
N PRO A 499 -5.10 2.36 2.55
CA PRO A 499 -6.28 1.58 2.19
C PRO A 499 -6.14 0.10 2.57
N PRO A 500 -7.27 -0.63 2.69
CA PRO A 500 -7.23 -2.08 2.84
C PRO A 500 -6.45 -2.75 1.70
N TYR A 501 -5.67 -3.77 2.06
CA TYR A 501 -4.85 -4.52 1.11
C TYR A 501 -4.76 -5.99 1.52
N THR A 502 -4.80 -6.89 0.53
CA THR A 502 -4.65 -8.32 0.75
C THR A 502 -3.22 -8.73 0.50
N ILE A 503 -2.54 -9.20 1.55
CA ILE A 503 -1.17 -9.67 1.50
C ILE A 503 -1.09 -10.92 0.62
N GLN A 504 -0.14 -10.93 -0.31
CA GLN A 504 0.04 -12.04 -1.25
C GLN A 504 0.98 -13.11 -0.67
N ASP A 505 2.08 -12.67 -0.07
CA ASP A 505 3.04 -13.53 0.62
C ASP A 505 2.89 -13.38 2.14
N SER A 506 2.18 -14.34 2.75
CA SER A 506 1.97 -14.43 4.19
C SER A 506 3.09 -15.18 4.92
N SER A 507 4.16 -15.61 4.24
CA SER A 507 5.20 -16.42 4.87
C SER A 507 5.98 -15.64 5.92
N ALA A 508 6.15 -16.24 7.10
CA ALA A 508 6.98 -15.66 8.14
C ALA A 508 8.46 -15.72 7.72
N LYS A 509 9.20 -14.64 7.94
CA LYS A 509 10.61 -14.54 7.59
C LYS A 509 11.51 -14.84 8.78
N ASN A 510 12.69 -15.38 8.51
CA ASN A 510 13.72 -15.72 9.51
C ASN A 510 13.24 -16.70 10.60
N THR A 511 12.33 -17.61 10.25
CA THR A 511 11.96 -18.75 11.10
C THR A 511 13.10 -19.76 11.10
N ARG A 512 13.48 -20.23 12.29
CA ARG A 512 14.50 -21.27 12.45
C ARG A 512 14.04 -22.26 13.51
N LEU A 513 14.45 -23.51 13.33
CA LEU A 513 14.27 -24.57 14.31
C LEU A 513 15.53 -24.63 15.18
N TYR A 514 15.34 -24.64 16.50
CA TYR A 514 16.41 -24.82 17.47
C TYR A 514 15.96 -25.87 18.50
N ALA A 515 16.90 -26.45 19.23
CA ALA A 515 16.59 -27.32 20.36
C ALA A 515 15.69 -26.56 21.36
N GLN A 516 14.80 -27.27 22.06
CA GLN A 516 13.96 -26.66 23.07
C GLN A 516 14.81 -26.24 24.29
N MET A 517 14.45 -25.12 24.91
CA MET A 517 15.03 -24.73 26.20
C MET A 517 14.63 -25.72 27.30
N SER A 518 15.43 -25.81 28.36
CA SER A 518 15.06 -26.63 29.51
C SER A 518 13.76 -26.11 30.16
N PRO A 519 12.87 -27.01 30.65
CA PRO A 519 11.65 -26.60 31.36
C PRO A 519 11.93 -25.70 32.56
N GLU A 520 13.01 -25.95 33.31
CA GLU A 520 13.39 -25.19 34.50
C GLU A 520 13.80 -23.75 34.13
N THR A 521 14.51 -23.59 33.01
CA THR A 521 14.92 -22.27 32.51
C THR A 521 13.73 -21.47 32.01
N ARG A 522 12.77 -22.15 31.36
CA ARG A 522 11.50 -21.54 30.97
C ARG A 522 10.74 -21.03 32.20
N GLU A 523 10.49 -21.89 33.17
CA GLU A 523 9.75 -21.55 34.39
C GLU A 523 10.40 -20.37 35.12
N ARG A 524 11.74 -20.38 35.23
CA ARG A 524 12.49 -19.27 35.84
C ARG A 524 12.27 -17.94 35.11
N LEU A 525 12.31 -17.94 33.78
CA LEU A 525 12.06 -16.72 32.99
C LEU A 525 10.59 -16.28 33.05
N GLU A 526 9.64 -17.22 33.07
CA GLU A 526 8.22 -16.93 33.21
C GLU A 526 7.93 -16.25 34.55
N LEU A 527 8.45 -16.79 35.66
CA LEU A 527 8.36 -16.17 36.99
C LEU A 527 9.01 -14.78 37.04
N PHE A 528 10.18 -14.63 36.41
CA PHE A 528 10.87 -13.35 36.35
C PHE A 528 10.09 -12.28 35.57
N TYR A 529 9.52 -12.62 34.41
CA TYR A 529 8.80 -11.66 33.58
C TYR A 529 7.36 -11.39 34.03
N ALA A 530 6.72 -12.31 34.76
CA ALA A 530 5.33 -12.18 35.19
C ALA A 530 4.96 -10.78 35.71
N PRO A 531 5.67 -10.19 36.69
CA PRO A 531 5.28 -8.88 37.21
C PRO A 531 5.54 -7.73 36.21
N PHE A 532 6.52 -7.86 35.31
CA PHE A 532 6.73 -6.91 34.22
C PHE A 532 5.66 -7.02 33.12
N ASN A 533 5.15 -8.22 32.88
CA ASN A 533 4.07 -8.45 31.92
C ASN A 533 2.74 -7.88 32.44
N VAL A 534 2.47 -7.97 33.74
CA VAL A 534 1.35 -7.28 34.39
C VAL A 534 1.45 -5.76 34.17
N LYS A 535 2.65 -5.18 34.36
CA LYS A 535 2.89 -3.75 34.07
C LYS A 535 2.66 -3.41 32.60
N LEU A 536 3.09 -4.27 31.68
CA LEU A 536 2.88 -4.08 30.24
C LEU A 536 1.38 -4.07 29.91
N LYS A 537 0.61 -5.00 30.46
CA LYS A 537 -0.84 -5.07 30.31
C LYS A 537 -1.50 -3.77 30.78
N ALA A 538 -1.09 -3.25 31.94
CA ALA A 538 -1.58 -1.98 32.46
C ALA A 538 -1.22 -0.80 31.54
N LEU A 539 0.01 -0.76 30.99
CA LEU A 539 0.46 0.29 30.08
C LEU A 539 -0.32 0.31 28.75
N LEU A 540 -0.65 -0.87 28.21
CA LEU A 540 -1.34 -1.00 26.92
C LEU A 540 -2.87 -0.93 27.04
N GLY A 541 -3.43 -1.13 28.23
CA GLY A 541 -4.87 -1.12 28.50
C GLY A 541 -5.60 -2.28 27.80
N GLU A 542 -6.88 -2.09 27.44
CA GLU A 542 -7.70 -3.12 26.78
C GLU A 542 -7.18 -3.59 25.41
N LYS A 543 -6.17 -2.90 24.84
CA LYS A 543 -5.52 -3.28 23.58
C LYS A 543 -4.60 -4.52 23.69
N SER A 544 -4.46 -5.09 24.88
CA SER A 544 -3.51 -6.17 25.17
C SER A 544 -4.18 -7.55 25.19
N ASN A 545 -4.22 -8.27 24.06
CA ASN A 545 -4.54 -9.69 24.04
C ASN A 545 -3.28 -10.57 24.05
N PHE A 546 -2.38 -10.32 25.00
CA PHE A 546 -1.16 -11.11 25.17
C PHE A 546 -1.44 -12.27 26.13
N SER A 547 -1.61 -13.48 25.60
CA SER A 547 -1.86 -14.69 26.41
C SER A 547 -0.73 -15.02 27.39
N TRP A 548 0.47 -14.51 27.13
CA TRP A 548 1.65 -14.66 27.99
C TRP A 548 1.79 -13.52 29.02
N ALA A 549 0.90 -12.52 29.00
CA ALA A 549 0.88 -11.43 29.97
C ALA A 549 -0.16 -11.67 31.07
N VAL A 550 0.02 -12.78 31.78
CA VAL A 550 -0.82 -13.24 32.90
C VAL A 550 -0.02 -13.27 34.18
#